data_AF-A0A9W4UZX2-F1
#
_entry.id   AF-A0A9W4UZX2-F1
#
_cell.length_a   1.000
_cell.length_b   1.000
_cell.length_c   1.000
_cell.angle_alpha   90.00
_cell.angle_beta   90.00
_cell.angle_gamma   90.00
#
_symmetry.space_group_name_H-M   'P 1'
#
loop_
_entity.id
_entity.type
_entity.pdbx_description
1 polymer ?
#
loop_
_entity_poly.entity_id
_entity_poly.type
_entity_poly.pdbx_seq_one_letter_code
_entity_poly.pdbx_strand_id
1 'polypeptide(L)'
;MRRVALFAALHVALLLPLAAAAPLSDRTGLVSQLDLGPGLEGRIVGNFDVTGYGLEGGVLEVRISSGLNSSLGEIVLPAALAGPSPVFALDGLVIEPDVKSNGEVVFATLEFDGRGEHVLEVRPAGAGAPDPGDPGYLWWAIAGAAASAGAVGWILQRRR
;
A
#
# COMPACT_ATOMS: atom_id res chain seq x y z
N MET A 1 23.32 36.72 23.39
CA MET A 1 22.97 36.65 21.95
C MET A 1 23.28 35.30 21.32
N ARG A 2 24.48 34.72 21.46
CA ARG A 2 24.83 33.38 20.90
C ARG A 2 23.90 32.21 21.30
N ARG A 3 23.42 32.16 22.55
CA ARG A 3 22.57 31.07 23.04
C ARG A 3 21.13 31.11 22.51
N VAL A 4 20.61 32.32 22.26
CA VAL A 4 19.26 32.52 21.67
C VAL A 4 19.26 32.17 20.19
N ALA A 5 20.34 32.53 19.47
CA ALA A 5 20.53 32.11 18.09
C ALA A 5 20.65 30.57 17.96
N LEU A 6 21.32 29.91 18.90
CA LEU A 6 21.43 28.44 18.93
C LEU A 6 20.08 27.76 19.16
N PHE A 7 19.27 28.29 20.08
CA PHE A 7 17.93 27.77 20.36
C PHE A 7 16.96 28.01 19.20
N ALA A 8 17.04 29.17 18.54
CA ALA A 8 16.25 29.47 17.35
C ALA A 8 16.62 28.56 16.17
N ALA A 9 17.90 28.30 15.95
CA ALA A 9 18.38 27.38 14.92
C ALA A 9 17.94 25.93 15.19
N LEU A 10 17.94 25.48 16.45
CA LEU A 10 17.47 24.15 16.83
C LEU A 10 15.97 23.98 16.63
N HIS A 11 15.16 25.02 16.90
CA HIS A 11 13.72 24.98 16.66
C HIS A 11 13.39 24.95 15.17
N VAL A 12 14.13 25.68 14.34
CA VAL A 12 13.96 25.63 12.87
C VAL A 12 14.34 24.25 12.33
N ALA A 13 15.36 23.59 12.88
CA ALA A 13 15.75 22.24 12.50
C ALA A 13 14.72 21.16 12.90
N LEU A 14 13.98 21.35 14.00
CA LEU A 14 12.90 20.45 14.43
C LEU A 14 11.58 20.61 13.65
N LEU A 15 11.41 21.74 12.95
CA LEU A 15 10.21 22.04 12.14
C LEU A 15 10.34 21.59 10.69
N LEU A 16 11.49 21.07 10.28
CA LEU A 16 11.65 20.41 8.99
C LEU A 16 11.07 18.99 9.13
N PRO A 17 9.92 18.66 8.52
CA PRO A 17 9.55 17.26 8.40
C PRO A 17 10.70 16.56 7.68
N LEU A 18 11.28 15.53 8.31
CA LEU A 18 12.06 14.54 7.58
C LEU A 18 11.10 13.92 6.57
N ALA A 19 11.05 14.50 5.37
CA ALA A 19 10.47 13.88 4.20
C ALA A 19 11.37 12.72 3.77
N ALA A 20 11.45 11.70 4.62
CA ALA A 20 12.01 10.40 4.28
C ALA A 20 10.89 9.54 3.68
N ALA A 21 10.32 10.04 2.60
CA ALA A 21 9.64 9.24 1.59
C ALA A 21 10.30 9.62 0.26
N ALA A 22 11.62 9.49 0.21
CA ALA A 22 12.32 9.52 -1.06
C ALA A 22 11.84 8.27 -1.81
N PRO A 23 11.17 8.40 -2.96
CA PRO A 23 10.74 7.23 -3.71
C PRO A 23 11.95 6.38 -4.03
N LEU A 24 11.83 5.06 -3.90
CA LEU A 24 12.81 4.06 -4.32
C LEU A 24 13.25 4.27 -5.77
N SER A 25 12.48 5.02 -6.56
CA SER A 25 12.80 5.48 -7.91
C SER A 25 14.21 6.07 -8.05
N ASP A 26 14.80 6.69 -7.01
CA ASP A 26 16.18 7.23 -7.09
C ASP A 26 17.27 6.16 -6.86
N ARG A 27 16.89 4.94 -6.49
CA ARG A 27 17.81 3.80 -6.27
C ARG A 27 17.29 2.55 -6.97
N THR A 28 17.68 2.39 -8.24
CA THR A 28 17.84 1.08 -8.91
C THR A 28 16.60 0.18 -9.06
N GLY A 29 15.39 0.64 -8.73
CA GLY A 29 14.17 -0.16 -8.89
C GLY A 29 13.79 -0.40 -10.36
N LEU A 30 13.38 -1.62 -10.67
CA LEU A 30 12.76 -1.98 -11.95
C LEU A 30 11.39 -1.31 -12.03
N VAL A 31 11.16 -0.56 -13.11
CA VAL A 31 9.93 0.22 -13.31
C VAL A 31 9.02 -0.53 -14.27
N SER A 32 7.79 -0.77 -13.82
CA SER A 32 6.72 -1.39 -14.61
C SER A 32 5.53 -0.43 -14.70
N GLN A 33 5.12 -0.10 -15.93
CA GLN A 33 3.92 0.70 -16.17
C GLN A 33 2.74 -0.23 -16.44
N LEU A 34 1.59 0.07 -15.85
CA LEU A 34 0.36 -0.69 -15.99
C LEU A 34 -0.64 0.17 -16.77
N ASP A 35 -1.08 -0.30 -17.93
CA ASP A 35 -2.19 0.29 -18.67
C ASP A 35 -3.48 -0.33 -18.13
N LEU A 36 -4.20 0.43 -17.30
CA LEU A 36 -5.39 -0.03 -16.58
C LEU A 36 -6.68 0.35 -17.33
N GLY A 37 -6.57 0.83 -18.56
CA GLY A 37 -7.68 1.28 -19.39
C GLY A 37 -7.71 2.80 -19.61
N PRO A 38 -8.77 3.33 -20.26
CA PRO A 38 -8.80 4.71 -20.75
C PRO A 38 -8.53 5.76 -19.66
N GLY A 39 -7.33 6.36 -19.71
CA GLY A 39 -6.90 7.41 -18.78
C GLY A 39 -6.51 6.92 -17.38
N LEU A 40 -6.35 5.60 -17.19
CA LEU A 40 -5.92 5.00 -15.93
C LEU A 40 -4.54 4.36 -16.12
N GLU A 41 -3.53 4.95 -15.50
CA GLU A 41 -2.17 4.43 -15.50
C GLU A 41 -1.75 4.06 -14.09
N GLY A 42 -1.24 2.84 -13.92
CA GLY A 42 -0.56 2.39 -12.72
C GLY A 42 0.96 2.37 -12.92
N ARG A 43 1.71 2.41 -11.82
CA ARG A 43 3.15 2.22 -11.83
C ARG A 43 3.58 1.38 -10.65
N ILE A 44 4.48 0.43 -10.91
CA ILE A 44 5.16 -0.34 -9.88
C ILE A 44 6.67 -0.14 -10.03
N VAL A 45 7.36 0.10 -8.93
CA VAL A 45 8.82 0.24 -8.87
C VAL A 45 9.34 -0.67 -7.77
N GLY A 46 10.20 -1.62 -8.07
CA GLY A 46 10.70 -2.55 -7.05
C GLY A 46 11.97 -3.29 -7.44
N ASN A 47 12.47 -4.12 -6.53
CA ASN A 47 13.62 -5.00 -6.78
C ASN A 47 13.21 -6.40 -7.30
N PHE A 48 12.07 -6.48 -7.99
CA PHE A 48 11.47 -7.68 -8.56
C PHE A 48 10.92 -7.36 -9.95
N ASP A 49 10.71 -8.41 -10.75
CA ASP A 49 10.11 -8.30 -12.08
C ASP A 49 8.58 -8.36 -11.98
N VAL A 50 7.88 -7.50 -12.72
CA VAL A 50 6.42 -7.64 -12.94
C VAL A 50 6.24 -8.40 -14.25
N THR A 51 5.79 -9.65 -14.17
CA THR A 51 5.67 -10.57 -15.32
C THR A 51 4.31 -10.48 -16.00
N GLY A 52 3.31 -9.86 -15.36
CA GLY A 52 2.02 -9.57 -15.95
C GLY A 52 1.07 -8.88 -14.99
N TYR A 53 -0.07 -8.41 -15.49
CA TYR A 53 -1.14 -7.84 -14.68
C TYR A 53 -2.50 -7.99 -15.36
N GLY A 54 -3.57 -7.85 -14.59
CA GLY A 54 -4.95 -7.85 -15.08
C GLY A 54 -5.86 -7.06 -14.15
N LEU A 55 -6.89 -6.43 -14.72
CA LEU A 55 -7.92 -5.72 -13.97
C LEU A 55 -9.27 -6.36 -14.30
N GLU A 56 -9.85 -7.08 -13.34
CA GLU A 56 -11.14 -7.75 -13.48
C GLU A 56 -12.02 -7.47 -12.26
N GLY A 57 -13.28 -7.07 -12.49
CA GLY A 57 -14.23 -6.82 -11.39
C GLY A 57 -13.79 -5.74 -10.37
N GLY A 58 -12.85 -4.86 -10.74
CA GLY A 58 -12.27 -3.87 -9.83
C GLY A 58 -11.13 -4.39 -8.95
N VAL A 59 -10.65 -5.61 -9.21
CA VAL A 59 -9.46 -6.20 -8.58
C VAL A 59 -8.31 -6.13 -9.57
N LEU A 60 -7.22 -5.49 -9.15
CA LEU A 60 -5.96 -5.49 -9.87
C LEU A 60 -5.11 -6.67 -9.39
N GLU A 61 -4.86 -7.62 -10.28
CA GLU A 61 -3.90 -8.70 -10.07
C GLU A 61 -2.56 -8.33 -10.75
N VAL A 62 -1.45 -8.50 -10.03
CA VAL A 62 -0.09 -8.27 -10.51
C VAL A 62 0.73 -9.53 -10.24
N ARG A 63 1.32 -10.07 -11.31
CA ARG A 63 2.23 -11.23 -11.24
C ARG A 63 3.65 -10.74 -11.11
N ILE A 64 4.34 -11.23 -10.10
CA ILE A 64 5.67 -10.78 -9.68
C ILE A 64 6.62 -11.99 -9.70
N SER A 65 7.82 -11.82 -10.24
CA SER A 65 8.92 -12.78 -10.11
C SER A 65 10.05 -12.14 -9.31
N SER A 66 10.43 -12.74 -8.18
CA SER A 66 11.54 -12.27 -7.34
C SER A 66 12.67 -13.28 -7.25
N GLY A 67 13.90 -12.81 -7.51
CA GLY A 67 15.12 -13.57 -7.26
C GLY A 67 15.66 -13.44 -5.83
N LEU A 68 15.03 -12.60 -4.99
CA LEU A 68 15.53 -12.21 -3.67
C LEU A 68 14.71 -12.85 -2.55
N ASN A 69 15.32 -13.03 -1.37
CA ASN A 69 14.57 -13.51 -0.20
C ASN A 69 13.65 -12.44 0.38
N SER A 70 13.98 -11.16 0.14
CA SER A 70 13.25 -10.02 0.66
C SER A 70 13.17 -8.98 -0.44
N SER A 71 11.95 -8.58 -0.75
CA SER A 71 11.57 -7.75 -1.87
C SER A 71 10.89 -6.49 -1.35
N LEU A 72 11.18 -5.37 -1.99
CA LEU A 72 10.65 -4.05 -1.65
C LEU A 72 10.08 -3.44 -2.93
N GLY A 73 8.86 -2.94 -2.82
CA GLY A 73 8.11 -2.37 -3.93
C GLY A 73 7.36 -1.11 -3.55
N GLU A 74 7.24 -0.22 -4.51
CA GLU A 74 6.38 0.94 -4.52
C GLU A 74 5.33 0.80 -5.60
N ILE A 75 4.10 1.16 -5.26
CA ILE A 75 2.95 1.07 -6.15
C ILE A 75 2.25 2.41 -6.17
N VAL A 76 1.98 2.91 -7.37
CA VAL A 76 1.18 4.11 -7.63
C VAL A 76 -0.02 3.70 -8.46
N LEU A 77 -1.22 3.94 -7.95
CA LEU A 77 -2.47 3.61 -8.62
C LEU A 77 -3.42 4.82 -8.62
N PRO A 78 -4.29 4.95 -9.63
CA PRO A 78 -5.37 5.92 -9.59
C PRO A 78 -6.32 5.61 -8.42
N ALA A 79 -6.66 6.60 -7.61
CA ALA A 79 -7.63 6.47 -6.53
C ALA A 79 -9.04 6.14 -7.06
N ALA A 80 -9.33 6.48 -8.31
CA ALA A 80 -10.55 6.07 -9.02
C ALA A 80 -10.68 4.54 -9.15
N LEU A 81 -9.57 3.80 -9.14
CA LEU A 81 -9.53 2.35 -9.20
C LEU A 81 -9.46 1.71 -7.81
N ALA A 82 -8.56 2.21 -6.96
CA ALA A 82 -8.22 1.56 -5.68
C ALA A 82 -9.00 2.11 -4.47
N GLY A 83 -9.70 3.24 -4.63
CA GLY A 83 -10.26 4.00 -3.51
C GLY A 83 -9.17 4.64 -2.63
N PRO A 84 -9.56 5.36 -1.56
CA PRO A 84 -8.59 6.04 -0.69
C PRO A 84 -7.85 5.11 0.29
N SER A 85 -8.30 3.86 0.42
CA SER A 85 -7.74 2.88 1.37
C SER A 85 -7.86 1.47 0.81
N PRO A 86 -7.08 1.12 -0.22
CA PRO A 86 -7.13 -0.23 -0.80
C PRO A 86 -6.66 -1.30 0.17
N VAL A 87 -7.15 -2.52 -0.06
CA VAL A 87 -6.67 -3.74 0.59
C VAL A 87 -5.69 -4.42 -0.35
N PHE A 88 -4.54 -4.83 0.20
CA PHE A 88 -3.50 -5.55 -0.51
C PHE A 88 -3.46 -7.00 -0.02
N ALA A 89 -3.31 -7.94 -0.92
CA ALA A 89 -3.05 -9.33 -0.60
C ALA A 89 -1.90 -9.88 -1.44
N LEU A 90 -0.97 -10.57 -0.81
CA LEU A 90 0.14 -11.26 -1.46
C LEU A 90 -0.04 -12.76 -1.28
N ASP A 91 -0.09 -13.50 -2.38
CA ASP A 91 -0.32 -14.95 -2.40
C ASP A 91 -1.57 -15.36 -1.60
N GLY A 92 -2.62 -14.55 -1.70
CA GLY A 92 -3.90 -14.72 -0.97
C GLY A 92 -3.87 -14.25 0.49
N LEU A 93 -2.72 -13.84 1.03
CA LEU A 93 -2.60 -13.32 2.39
C LEU A 93 -2.69 -11.79 2.41
N VAL A 94 -3.62 -11.25 3.18
CA VAL A 94 -3.74 -9.79 3.37
C VAL A 94 -2.47 -9.24 4.04
N ILE A 95 -1.91 -8.20 3.44
CA ILE A 95 -0.73 -7.48 3.93
C ILE A 95 -1.06 -6.02 4.25
N GLU A 96 -0.23 -5.39 5.08
CA GLU A 96 -0.41 -4.00 5.53
C GLU A 96 0.76 -3.13 5.03
N PRO A 97 0.72 -2.64 3.77
CA PRO A 97 1.72 -1.71 3.27
C PRO A 97 1.58 -0.31 3.88
N ASP A 98 2.63 0.52 3.78
CA ASP A 98 2.54 1.96 4.10
C ASP A 98 1.80 2.67 2.98
N VAL A 99 0.55 3.06 3.22
CA VAL A 99 -0.34 3.66 2.22
C VAL A 99 -0.51 5.15 2.46
N LYS A 100 -0.32 5.93 1.40
CA LYS A 100 -0.59 7.37 1.33
C LYS A 100 -1.53 7.65 0.16
N SER A 101 -2.51 8.51 0.35
CA SER A 101 -3.39 8.95 -0.73
C SER A 101 -3.61 10.46 -0.66
N ASN A 102 -3.75 11.09 -1.82
CA ASN A 102 -4.12 12.50 -1.95
C ASN A 102 -5.52 12.69 -2.58
N GLY A 103 -6.28 11.60 -2.76
CA GLY A 103 -7.61 11.60 -3.40
C GLY A 103 -7.61 11.43 -4.93
N GLU A 104 -6.46 11.58 -5.59
CA GLU A 104 -6.29 11.32 -7.03
C GLU A 104 -5.47 10.06 -7.27
N VAL A 105 -4.41 9.88 -6.50
CA VAL A 105 -3.54 8.70 -6.53
C VAL A 105 -3.42 8.08 -5.15
N VAL A 106 -3.12 6.78 -5.16
CA VAL A 106 -2.69 6.00 -4.00
C VAL A 106 -1.24 5.61 -4.23
N PHE A 107 -0.40 5.89 -3.25
CA PHE A 107 0.97 5.44 -3.16
C PHE A 107 1.07 4.41 -2.03
N ALA A 108 1.62 3.24 -2.32
CA ALA A 108 1.84 2.19 -1.33
C ALA A 108 3.28 1.69 -1.40
N THR A 109 3.93 1.55 -0.24
CA THR A 109 5.21 0.86 -0.11
C THR A 109 4.97 -0.49 0.55
N LEU A 110 5.38 -1.58 -0.11
CA LEU A 110 5.27 -2.94 0.41
C LEU A 110 6.63 -3.62 0.52
N GLU A 111 6.76 -4.46 1.54
CA GLU A 111 7.86 -5.39 1.73
C GLU A 111 7.30 -6.81 1.80
N PHE A 112 7.97 -7.76 1.14
CA PHE A 112 7.58 -9.16 1.22
C PHE A 112 8.78 -10.09 1.11
N ASP A 113 8.67 -11.25 1.74
CA ASP A 113 9.70 -12.28 1.70
C ASP A 113 9.28 -13.43 0.78
N GLY A 114 10.27 -14.04 0.12
CA GLY A 114 10.06 -15.16 -0.79
C GLY A 114 10.72 -14.96 -2.15
N ARG A 115 11.25 -16.07 -2.69
CA ARG A 115 11.76 -16.16 -4.06
C ARG A 115 10.75 -16.88 -4.94
N GLY A 116 10.76 -16.56 -6.22
CA GLY A 116 9.93 -17.18 -7.24
C GLY A 116 8.76 -16.30 -7.63
N GLU A 117 7.66 -16.94 -8.03
CA GLU A 117 6.46 -16.26 -8.48
C GLU A 117 5.54 -15.91 -7.30
N HIS A 118 5.02 -14.70 -7.33
CA HIS A 118 4.08 -14.17 -6.36
C HIS A 118 2.93 -13.48 -7.08
N VAL A 119 1.76 -13.46 -6.43
CA VAL A 119 0.58 -12.75 -6.92
C VAL A 119 0.20 -11.68 -5.92
N LEU A 120 0.27 -10.42 -6.35
CA LEU A 120 -0.23 -9.29 -5.58
C LEU A 120 -1.60 -8.88 -6.10
N GLU A 121 -2.57 -8.83 -5.21
CA GLU A 121 -3.91 -8.33 -5.46
C GLU A 121 -4.13 -7.00 -4.76
N VAL A 122 -4.73 -6.05 -5.49
CA VAL A 122 -5.15 -4.76 -4.96
C VAL A 122 -6.64 -4.57 -5.23
N ARG A 123 -7.41 -4.29 -4.19
CA ARG A 123 -8.86 -4.07 -4.28
C ARG A 123 -9.31 -2.86 -3.47
N PRO A 124 -10.40 -2.18 -3.86
CA PRO A 124 -11.01 -1.15 -3.03
C PRO A 124 -11.42 -1.69 -1.65
N ALA A 125 -11.25 -0.89 -0.60
CA ALA A 125 -11.91 -1.18 0.68
C ALA A 125 -13.43 -1.21 0.47
N GLY A 126 -14.06 -2.32 0.86
CA GLY A 126 -15.50 -2.53 0.66
C GLY A 126 -15.88 -3.10 -0.70
N ALA A 127 -14.93 -3.36 -1.61
CA ALA A 127 -15.15 -4.36 -2.65
C ALA A 127 -15.47 -5.69 -1.95
N GLY A 128 -16.48 -6.41 -2.44
CA GLY A 128 -17.07 -7.58 -1.75
C GLY A 128 -16.04 -8.56 -1.21
N ALA A 129 -16.43 -9.29 -0.16
CA ALA A 129 -15.60 -10.33 0.47
C ALA A 129 -14.92 -11.22 -0.59
N PRO A 130 -13.70 -11.74 -0.32
CA PRO A 130 -13.16 -12.85 -1.10
C PRO A 130 -14.22 -13.94 -1.27
N ASP A 131 -14.15 -14.70 -2.36
CA ASP A 131 -15.00 -15.89 -2.48
C ASP A 131 -14.83 -16.75 -1.22
N PRO A 132 -15.90 -17.24 -0.58
CA PRO A 132 -15.81 -18.16 0.56
C PRO A 132 -14.92 -19.39 0.32
N GLY A 133 -14.65 -19.76 -0.94
CA GLY A 133 -13.72 -20.81 -1.33
C GLY A 133 -12.24 -20.41 -1.32
N ASP A 134 -11.92 -19.12 -1.18
CA ASP A 134 -10.56 -18.59 -1.14
C ASP A 134 -9.94 -18.78 0.26
N PRO A 135 -8.70 -19.31 0.38
CA PRO A 135 -7.99 -19.39 1.66
C PRO A 135 -7.90 -18.05 2.43
N GLY A 136 -7.99 -16.90 1.76
CA GLY A 136 -8.01 -15.56 2.38
C GLY A 136 -9.35 -15.16 3.02
N TYR A 137 -10.45 -15.88 2.75
CA TYR A 137 -11.80 -15.51 3.22
C TYR A 137 -11.95 -15.47 4.73
N LEU A 138 -11.46 -16.50 5.42
CA LEU A 138 -11.56 -16.59 6.87
C LEU A 138 -10.85 -15.42 7.56
N TRP A 139 -9.73 -14.98 7.00
CA TRP A 139 -8.96 -13.87 7.55
C TRP A 139 -9.63 -12.52 7.28
N TRP A 140 -10.21 -12.34 6.08
CA TRP A 140 -11.06 -11.19 5.77
C TRP A 140 -12.24 -11.06 6.74
N ALA A 141 -12.92 -12.17 7.04
CA ALA A 141 -14.07 -12.18 7.95
C ALA A 141 -13.68 -11.79 9.38
N ILE A 142 -12.53 -12.29 9.87
CA ILE A 142 -11.99 -11.94 11.18
C ILE A 142 -11.56 -10.46 11.22
N ALA A 143 -10.88 -9.96 10.19
CA ALA A 143 -10.46 -8.57 10.10
C ALA A 143 -11.66 -7.61 10.08
N GLY A 144 -12.72 -7.94 9.33
CA GLY A 144 -13.98 -7.18 9.33
C GLY A 144 -14.67 -7.14 10.69
N ALA A 145 -14.66 -8.26 11.43
CA ALA A 145 -15.19 -8.33 12.79
C ALA A 145 -14.35 -7.52 13.80
N ALA A 146 -13.03 -7.51 13.65
CA ALA A 146 -12.13 -6.75 14.52
C ALA A 146 -12.27 -5.23 14.31
N ALA A 147 -12.37 -4.78 13.04
CA ALA A 147 -12.57 -3.37 12.70
C ALA A 147 -13.90 -2.81 13.25
N SER A 148 -14.96 -3.62 13.23
CA SER A 148 -16.26 -3.23 13.79
C SER A 148 -16.28 -3.21 15.32
N ALA A 149 -15.55 -4.09 15.99
CA ALA A 149 -15.38 -4.04 17.46
C ALA A 149 -14.57 -2.81 17.92
N GLY A 150 -13.53 -2.42 17.17
CA GLY A 150 -12.72 -1.23 17.45
C GLY A 150 -13.51 0.09 17.30
N ALA A 151 -14.37 0.18 16.29
CA ALA A 151 -15.22 1.35 16.07
C ALA A 151 -16.23 1.58 17.22
N VAL A 152 -16.77 0.50 17.81
CA VAL A 152 -17.67 0.58 18.97
C VAL A 152 -16.93 1.01 20.23
N GLY A 153 -15.68 0.55 20.42
CA GLY A 153 -14.82 0.97 21.55
C GLY A 153 -14.49 2.47 21.53
N TRP A 154 -14.22 3.03 20.35
CA TRP A 154 -13.89 4.46 20.20
C TRP A 154 -15.09 5.38 20.45
N ILE A 155 -16.31 4.96 20.08
CA ILE A 155 -17.55 5.71 20.32
C ILE A 155 -17.94 5.75 21.81
N LEU A 156 -17.59 4.72 22.57
CA LEU A 156 -17.91 4.64 24.01
C LEU A 156 -16.96 5.46 24.90
N GLN A 157 -15.73 5.76 24.45
CA GLN A 157 -14.75 6.53 25.24
C GLN A 157 -14.95 8.06 25.19
N ARG A 158 -15.74 8.60 24.25
CA ARG A 158 -16.05 10.04 24.18
C ARG A 158 -17.20 10.51 25.07
N ARG A 159 -17.83 9.62 25.85
CA ARG A 159 -18.98 9.95 26.72
C ARG A 159 -18.69 9.79 28.23
N ARG A 160 -17.44 9.96 28.67
CA ARG A 160 -17.12 10.13 30.09
C ARG A 160 -16.33 11.40 30.32
#